data_AF-A0A927S199-F1
#
_entry.id   AF-A0A927S199-F1
#
_cell.length_a   1.000
_cell.length_b   1.000
_cell.length_c   1.000
_cell.angle_alpha   90.00
_cell.angle_beta   90.00
_cell.angle_gamma   90.00
#
_symmetry.space_group_name_H-M   'P 1'
#
loop_
_entity.id
_entity.type
_entity.pdbx_description
1 polymer ?
#
loop_
_entity_poly.entity_id
_entity_poly.type
_entity_poly.pdbx_seq_one_letter_code
_entity_poly.pdbx_strand_id
1 'polypeptide(L)'
;MKKTNKMIIALSLSIVLLMGCLIGGTLAWLLDKTNPVRNVFTTSDIDIELDETTEGYEMVPGHTIDKDPFVTVKANSEACYVFVKVEKTANLDTYIAYAIDGDWKKLEDGVYYLTADELTTDQVFHILGEGSYTDPMGTEDTADDVTIEWENDEVGVKPSVTRTMMDDIKQGKVAAPELTFTAYSVQRFETNGEEFSAAEAWALAQNNANY
;
A
#
# COMPACT_ATOMS: atom_id res chain seq x y z
N MET A 1 6.89 -86.33 61.26
CA MET A 1 7.36 -84.93 61.18
C MET A 1 7.19 -84.42 59.74
N LYS A 2 6.48 -83.30 59.59
CA LYS A 2 6.40 -82.28 58.51
C LYS A 2 6.55 -82.69 57.02
N LYS A 3 5.40 -82.71 56.32
CA LYS A 3 5.25 -82.48 54.86
C LYS A 3 5.80 -81.09 54.50
N THR A 4 6.59 -80.96 53.43
CA THR A 4 7.11 -79.65 52.98
C THR A 4 6.89 -79.42 51.48
N ASN A 5 5.79 -78.71 51.18
CA ASN A 5 5.78 -77.39 50.53
C ASN A 5 6.35 -77.21 49.11
N LYS A 6 6.11 -78.13 48.17
CA LYS A 6 6.33 -77.82 46.73
C LYS A 6 5.24 -76.91 46.12
N MET A 7 4.02 -76.92 46.68
CA MET A 7 2.92 -76.02 46.24
C MET A 7 3.00 -74.61 46.83
N ILE A 8 3.64 -74.40 47.98
CA ILE A 8 3.77 -73.06 48.60
C ILE A 8 4.81 -72.21 47.87
N ILE A 9 5.86 -72.84 47.32
CA ILE A 9 6.91 -72.13 46.57
C ILE A 9 6.38 -71.59 45.24
N ALA A 10 5.46 -72.32 44.58
CA ALA A 10 4.81 -71.86 43.34
C ALA A 10 3.78 -70.75 43.60
N LEU A 11 3.05 -70.81 44.72
CA LEU A 11 2.04 -69.80 45.06
C LEU A 11 2.69 -68.49 45.56
N SER A 12 3.79 -68.56 46.32
CA SER A 12 4.53 -67.38 46.78
C SER A 12 5.20 -66.60 45.64
N LEU A 13 5.56 -67.28 44.54
CA LEU A 13 6.12 -66.62 43.36
C LEU A 13 5.06 -65.82 42.59
N SER A 14 3.79 -66.25 42.61
CA SER A 14 2.68 -65.52 41.94
C SER A 14 2.18 -64.31 42.73
N ILE A 15 2.22 -64.36 44.07
CA ILE A 15 1.76 -63.25 44.92
C ILE A 15 2.79 -62.12 44.95
N VAL A 16 4.09 -62.41 44.81
CA VAL A 16 5.14 -61.39 44.62
C VAL A 16 5.05 -60.74 43.24
N LEU A 17 4.60 -61.48 42.20
CA LEU A 17 4.39 -60.92 40.87
C LEU A 17 3.19 -59.97 40.78
N LEU A 18 2.16 -60.17 41.62
CA LEU A 18 0.98 -59.28 41.69
C LEU A 18 1.20 -58.00 42.53
N MET A 19 2.26 -57.96 43.36
CA MET A 19 2.61 -56.79 44.18
C MET A 19 3.77 -55.94 43.63
N GLY A 20 4.31 -56.31 42.46
CA GLY A 20 5.30 -55.51 41.72
C GLY A 20 4.70 -54.52 40.72
N CYS A 21 3.38 -54.42 40.61
CA CYS A 21 2.71 -53.64 39.56
C CYS A 21 2.36 -52.19 39.91
N LEU A 22 2.66 -51.66 41.11
CA LEU A 22 2.07 -50.37 41.50
C LEU A 22 3.00 -49.29 42.06
N ILE A 23 4.31 -49.51 42.26
CA ILE A 23 5.20 -48.41 42.67
C ILE A 23 6.58 -48.58 42.03
N GLY A 24 6.87 -47.74 41.04
CA GLY A 24 8.22 -47.61 40.47
C GLY A 24 8.22 -47.70 38.96
N GLY A 25 7.56 -46.74 38.31
CA GLY A 25 7.60 -46.60 36.87
C GLY A 25 9.03 -46.58 36.35
N THR A 26 9.33 -47.44 35.39
CA THR A 26 9.95 -46.89 34.20
C THR A 26 8.87 -46.03 33.55
N LEU A 27 8.77 -44.76 33.96
CA LEU A 27 8.43 -43.73 33.00
C LEU A 27 9.54 -43.85 31.96
N ALA A 28 9.38 -44.79 31.03
CA ALA A 28 10.17 -44.87 29.83
C ALA A 28 9.90 -43.52 29.17
N TRP A 29 10.80 -42.57 29.43
CA TRP A 29 11.43 -41.67 28.49
C TRP A 29 10.66 -41.42 27.18
N LEU A 30 9.36 -41.18 27.29
CA LEU A 30 8.49 -40.68 26.23
C LEU A 30 8.48 -39.15 26.24
N LEU A 31 9.49 -38.57 26.89
CA LEU A 31 9.95 -37.23 26.60
C LEU A 31 10.88 -37.33 25.39
N ASP A 32 10.31 -37.63 24.23
CA ASP A 32 10.97 -37.27 22.97
C ASP A 32 10.77 -35.77 22.80
N LYS A 33 11.86 -35.02 22.94
CA LYS A 33 11.87 -33.60 22.63
C LYS A 33 12.29 -33.53 21.18
N THR A 34 11.32 -33.33 20.29
CA THR A 34 11.63 -33.03 18.90
C THR A 34 12.48 -31.77 18.85
N ASN A 35 13.39 -31.69 17.87
CA ASN A 35 14.06 -30.44 17.58
C ASN A 35 12.99 -29.36 17.36
N PRO A 36 13.14 -28.15 17.93
CA PRO A 36 12.16 -27.10 17.74
C PRO A 36 12.00 -26.83 16.25
N VAL A 37 10.78 -27.01 15.75
CA VAL A 37 10.39 -26.51 14.43
C VAL A 37 10.29 -25.00 14.58
N ARG A 38 11.33 -24.30 14.14
CA ARG A 38 11.35 -22.85 14.11
C ARG A 38 10.62 -22.40 12.85
N ASN A 39 9.34 -22.07 13.00
CA ASN A 39 8.63 -21.28 12.00
C ASN A 39 9.08 -19.83 12.18
N VAL A 40 9.85 -19.33 11.22
CA VAL A 40 10.16 -17.92 11.12
C VAL A 40 8.94 -17.27 10.49
N PHE A 41 8.21 -16.49 11.26
CA PHE A 41 7.16 -15.62 10.75
C PHE A 41 7.86 -14.32 10.33
N THR A 42 7.98 -14.09 9.02
CA THR A 42 8.48 -12.83 8.46
C THR A 42 7.39 -11.76 8.59
N THR A 43 7.82 -10.51 8.79
CA THR A 43 6.94 -9.36 8.52
C THR A 43 6.78 -9.23 7.01
N SER A 44 5.63 -8.74 6.55
CA SER A 44 5.36 -8.56 5.12
C SER A 44 6.32 -7.52 4.54
N ASP A 45 7.06 -7.90 3.50
CA ASP A 45 8.01 -7.03 2.81
C ASP A 45 7.24 -6.30 1.68
N ILE A 46 6.96 -5.01 1.86
CA ILE A 46 6.34 -4.14 0.84
C ILE A 46 7.22 -2.91 0.72
N ASP A 47 7.72 -2.66 -0.47
CA ASP A 47 8.63 -1.55 -0.74
C ASP A 47 8.12 -0.76 -1.95
N ILE A 48 7.86 0.54 -1.72
CA ILE A 48 7.41 1.46 -2.75
C ILE A 48 8.28 2.73 -2.78
N GLU A 49 8.51 3.25 -3.97
CA GLU A 49 9.17 4.54 -4.20
C GLU A 49 8.22 5.47 -4.96
N LEU A 50 8.22 6.76 -4.60
CA LEU A 50 7.53 7.81 -5.34
C LEU A 50 8.61 8.73 -5.92
N ASP A 51 8.64 8.82 -7.25
CA ASP A 51 9.61 9.63 -7.98
C ASP A 51 8.89 10.56 -8.96
N GLU A 52 9.61 11.64 -9.32
CA GLU A 52 9.19 12.63 -10.31
C GLU A 52 10.43 13.34 -10.89
N THR A 53 10.40 13.62 -12.19
CA THR A 53 11.41 14.46 -12.85
C THR A 53 11.17 15.92 -12.50
N THR A 54 12.13 16.57 -11.84
CA THR A 54 12.01 17.98 -11.44
C THR A 54 12.72 18.91 -12.41
N GLU A 55 11.95 19.61 -13.25
CA GLU A 55 12.43 20.68 -14.14
C GLU A 55 11.85 22.05 -13.75
N GLY A 56 12.36 23.11 -14.39
CA GLY A 56 11.79 24.44 -14.23
C GLY A 56 10.39 24.51 -14.84
N TYR A 57 9.35 24.52 -14.02
CA TYR A 57 7.97 24.63 -14.49
C TYR A 57 7.61 26.07 -14.88
N GLU A 58 7.68 26.37 -16.18
CA GLU A 58 7.24 27.65 -16.73
C GLU A 58 5.79 27.55 -17.22
N MET A 59 4.87 28.30 -16.61
CA MET A 59 3.49 28.35 -17.10
C MET A 59 3.37 29.21 -18.36
N VAL A 60 3.03 28.58 -19.47
CA VAL A 60 2.60 29.25 -20.70
C VAL A 60 1.10 29.00 -20.88
N PRO A 61 0.23 30.03 -20.84
CA PRO A 61 -1.21 29.84 -20.96
C PRO A 61 -1.60 29.10 -22.25
N GLY A 62 -2.45 28.09 -22.13
CA GLY A 62 -2.89 27.27 -23.28
C GLY A 62 -1.91 26.17 -23.69
N HIS A 63 -0.83 25.94 -22.93
CA HIS A 63 0.14 24.87 -23.17
C HIS A 63 0.15 23.83 -22.04
N THR A 64 0.78 22.69 -22.31
CA THR A 64 1.02 21.62 -21.33
C THR A 64 2.36 21.82 -20.61
N ILE A 65 2.48 21.19 -19.44
CA ILE A 65 3.71 21.09 -18.65
C ILE A 65 3.92 19.62 -18.33
N ASP A 66 5.12 19.11 -18.63
CA ASP A 66 5.55 17.78 -18.22
C ASP A 66 5.56 17.68 -16.69
N LYS A 67 4.89 16.66 -16.16
CA LYS A 67 4.75 16.38 -14.74
C LYS A 67 4.50 14.88 -14.58
N ASP A 68 5.54 14.13 -14.26
CA ASP A 68 5.58 12.66 -14.30
C ASP A 68 5.67 12.00 -12.91
N PRO A 69 4.76 12.27 -11.96
CA PRO A 69 4.77 11.59 -10.68
C PRO A 69 4.35 10.13 -10.86
N PHE A 70 5.21 9.19 -10.45
CA PHE A 70 4.91 7.77 -10.52
C PHE A 70 5.32 7.02 -9.25
N VAL A 71 4.58 5.95 -8.94
CA VAL A 71 4.90 5.03 -7.86
C VAL A 71 5.53 3.77 -8.44
N THR A 72 6.69 3.36 -7.93
CA THR A 72 7.28 2.05 -8.20
C THR A 72 7.01 1.11 -7.05
N VAL A 73 6.35 -0.01 -7.30
CA VAL A 73 6.30 -1.15 -6.37
C VAL A 73 7.48 -2.07 -6.70
N LYS A 74 8.40 -2.27 -5.75
CA LYS A 74 9.62 -3.03 -5.98
C LYS A 74 9.37 -4.53 -6.09
N ALA A 75 10.23 -5.20 -6.84
CA ALA A 75 10.23 -6.66 -6.94
C ALA A 75 10.28 -7.33 -5.56
N ASN A 76 9.60 -8.47 -5.44
CA ASN A 76 9.41 -9.23 -4.19
C ASN A 76 8.54 -8.51 -3.14
N SER A 77 7.88 -7.40 -3.48
CA SER A 77 6.82 -6.87 -2.64
C SER A 77 5.65 -7.84 -2.58
N GLU A 78 5.11 -8.03 -1.38
CA GLU A 78 3.87 -8.75 -1.14
C GLU A 78 2.67 -8.03 -1.76
N ALA A 79 1.60 -8.77 -2.04
CA ALA A 79 0.38 -8.17 -2.56
C ALA A 79 -0.13 -7.05 -1.65
N CYS A 80 -0.34 -5.87 -2.21
CA CYS A 80 -0.58 -4.64 -1.45
C CYS A 80 -1.58 -3.70 -2.10
N TYR A 81 -2.19 -2.87 -1.27
CA TYR A 81 -2.78 -1.61 -1.69
C TYR A 81 -1.69 -0.56 -1.85
N VAL A 82 -1.77 0.20 -2.92
CA VAL A 82 -0.99 1.43 -3.13
C VAL A 82 -1.96 2.59 -3.10
N PHE A 83 -1.68 3.60 -2.27
CA PHE A 83 -2.44 4.82 -2.16
C PHE A 83 -1.61 6.00 -2.59
N VAL A 84 -2.25 6.98 -3.22
CA VAL A 84 -1.67 8.29 -3.48
C VAL A 84 -2.60 9.36 -2.95
N LYS A 85 -2.04 10.22 -2.10
CA LYS A 85 -2.65 11.44 -1.63
C LYS A 85 -2.18 12.61 -2.50
N VAL A 86 -3.13 13.29 -3.11
CA VAL A 86 -2.95 14.44 -4.01
C VAL A 86 -3.41 15.69 -3.27
N GLU A 87 -2.47 16.56 -2.93
CA GLU A 87 -2.73 17.82 -2.25
C GLU A 87 -2.50 18.97 -3.23
N LYS A 88 -3.45 19.91 -3.27
CA LYS A 88 -3.34 21.10 -4.11
C LYS A 88 -3.54 22.36 -3.29
N THR A 89 -2.88 23.44 -3.68
CA THR A 89 -3.19 24.76 -3.13
C THR A 89 -4.57 25.22 -3.59
N ALA A 90 -5.23 26.06 -2.78
CA ALA A 90 -6.58 26.55 -3.07
C ALA A 90 -6.69 27.30 -4.41
N ASN A 91 -5.58 27.85 -4.92
CA ASN A 91 -5.54 28.56 -6.19
C ASN A 91 -5.15 27.69 -7.39
N LEU A 92 -4.72 26.42 -7.22
CA LEU A 92 -4.26 25.57 -8.34
C LEU A 92 -5.26 25.55 -9.50
N ASP A 93 -6.55 25.33 -9.20
CA ASP A 93 -7.62 25.22 -10.22
C ASP A 93 -7.84 26.51 -11.02
N THR A 94 -7.26 27.64 -10.59
CA THR A 94 -7.29 28.89 -11.35
C THR A 94 -6.25 28.90 -12.48
N TYR A 95 -5.19 28.10 -12.36
CA TYR A 95 -4.04 28.12 -13.26
C TYR A 95 -3.87 26.81 -14.03
N ILE A 96 -4.06 25.68 -13.37
CA ILE A 96 -3.72 24.36 -13.88
C ILE A 96 -4.97 23.47 -13.90
N ALA A 97 -5.13 22.71 -14.97
CA ALA A 97 -6.01 21.56 -15.06
C ALA A 97 -5.16 20.28 -15.12
N TYR A 98 -5.62 19.22 -14.48
CA TYR A 98 -4.94 17.92 -14.47
C TYR A 98 -5.98 16.80 -14.39
N ALA A 99 -5.57 15.60 -14.78
CA ALA A 99 -6.35 14.38 -14.64
C ALA A 99 -5.53 13.33 -13.89
N ILE A 100 -6.20 12.52 -13.08
CA ILE A 100 -5.61 11.34 -12.46
C ILE A 100 -5.73 10.20 -13.45
N ASP A 101 -4.67 9.41 -13.59
CA ASP A 101 -4.65 8.25 -14.48
C ASP A 101 -5.81 7.28 -14.17
N GLY A 102 -6.40 6.72 -15.23
CA GLY A 102 -7.61 5.91 -15.17
C GLY A 102 -7.47 4.61 -14.37
N ASP A 103 -6.24 4.15 -14.13
CA ASP A 103 -5.96 2.97 -13.31
C ASP A 103 -6.22 3.21 -11.82
N TRP A 104 -6.21 4.48 -11.38
CA TRP A 104 -6.42 4.85 -9.99
C TRP A 104 -7.89 5.02 -9.65
N LYS A 105 -8.33 4.35 -8.58
CA LYS A 105 -9.69 4.46 -8.04
C LYS A 105 -9.74 5.54 -6.99
N LYS A 106 -10.66 6.51 -7.11
CA LYS A 106 -10.90 7.52 -6.07
C LYS A 106 -11.50 6.86 -4.82
N LEU A 107 -10.84 7.04 -3.67
CA LEU A 107 -11.33 6.61 -2.36
C LEU A 107 -12.09 7.74 -1.66
N GLU A 108 -11.42 8.88 -1.48
CA GLU A 108 -11.96 10.11 -0.90
C GLU A 108 -11.36 11.33 -1.59
N ASP A 109 -11.68 12.54 -1.13
CA ASP A 109 -11.17 13.74 -1.79
C ASP A 109 -9.65 13.84 -1.67
N GLY A 110 -8.97 13.93 -2.81
CA GLY A 110 -7.51 13.91 -2.88
C GLY A 110 -6.87 12.57 -2.56
N VAL A 111 -7.60 11.45 -2.42
CA VAL A 111 -7.00 10.13 -2.15
C VAL A 111 -7.47 9.11 -3.18
N TYR A 112 -6.50 8.45 -3.80
CA TYR A 112 -6.71 7.44 -4.83
C TYR A 112 -5.93 6.16 -4.51
N TYR A 113 -6.39 5.03 -5.01
CA TYR A 113 -5.76 3.74 -4.77
C TYR A 113 -5.82 2.78 -5.95
N LEU A 114 -4.90 1.83 -5.94
CA LEU A 114 -4.91 0.62 -6.75
C LEU A 114 -4.40 -0.57 -5.93
N THR A 115 -4.45 -1.75 -6.52
CA THR A 115 -3.92 -2.97 -5.92
C THR A 115 -2.79 -3.51 -6.78
N ALA A 116 -1.67 -3.85 -6.16
CA ALA A 116 -0.58 -4.58 -6.79
C ALA A 116 -0.56 -6.02 -6.25
N ASP A 117 -0.42 -6.99 -7.16
CA ASP A 117 -0.17 -8.39 -6.80
C ASP A 117 1.29 -8.60 -6.40
N GLU A 118 1.65 -9.79 -5.92
CA GLU A 118 3.05 -10.15 -5.71
C GLU A 118 3.87 -10.02 -7.00
N LEU A 119 4.98 -9.29 -6.92
CA LEU A 119 5.80 -8.96 -8.09
C LEU A 119 7.12 -9.72 -8.11
N THR A 120 7.54 -10.14 -9.30
CA THR A 120 8.90 -10.69 -9.53
C THR A 120 9.86 -9.65 -10.12
N THR A 121 9.34 -8.51 -10.55
CA THR A 121 10.07 -7.36 -11.11
C THR A 121 9.38 -6.08 -10.67
N ASP A 122 10.12 -4.98 -10.63
CA ASP A 122 9.54 -3.66 -10.34
C ASP A 122 8.37 -3.34 -11.28
N GLN A 123 7.32 -2.75 -10.74
CA GLN A 123 6.17 -2.27 -11.50
C GLN A 123 5.96 -0.78 -11.23
N VAL A 124 5.81 -0.01 -12.29
CA VAL A 124 5.61 1.44 -12.25
C VAL A 124 4.15 1.77 -12.50
N PHE A 125 3.60 2.69 -11.72
CA PHE A 125 2.25 3.23 -11.82
C PHE A 125 2.31 4.75 -11.91
N HIS A 126 1.98 5.29 -13.08
CA HIS A 126 1.89 6.73 -13.31
C HIS A 126 0.65 7.30 -12.60
N ILE A 127 0.77 8.47 -11.99
CA ILE A 127 -0.32 9.08 -11.21
C ILE A 127 -1.16 10.03 -12.08
N LEU A 128 -0.53 10.75 -13.00
CA LEU A 128 -1.19 11.70 -13.89
C LEU A 128 -1.47 11.06 -15.25
N GLY A 129 -2.69 11.23 -15.72
CA GLY A 129 -3.16 10.67 -16.99
C GLY A 129 -3.63 11.72 -17.98
N GLU A 130 -4.03 11.24 -19.16
CA GLU A 130 -4.60 12.05 -20.23
C GLU A 130 -5.82 12.86 -19.76
N GLY A 131 -5.96 14.07 -20.30
CA GLY A 131 -7.07 14.92 -19.94
C GLY A 131 -7.30 16.06 -20.91
N SER A 132 -8.42 16.77 -20.69
CA SER A 132 -8.77 17.95 -21.46
C SER A 132 -9.45 19.00 -20.60
N TYR A 133 -9.28 20.26 -21.00
CA TYR A 133 -9.96 21.40 -20.40
C TYR A 133 -10.43 22.35 -21.49
N THR A 134 -11.72 22.65 -21.50
CA THR A 134 -12.30 23.69 -22.36
C THR A 134 -12.55 24.93 -21.53
N ASP A 135 -11.84 26.00 -21.87
CA ASP A 135 -12.03 27.32 -21.26
C ASP A 135 -13.20 28.03 -21.96
N PRO A 136 -14.29 28.34 -21.25
CA PRO A 136 -15.41 29.08 -21.81
C PRO A 136 -15.01 30.54 -22.03
N MET A 137 -14.59 30.88 -23.25
CA MET A 137 -14.09 32.20 -23.59
C MET A 137 -15.23 33.11 -24.06
N GLY A 138 -16.11 33.54 -23.14
CA GLY A 138 -17.18 34.50 -23.45
C GLY A 138 -18.52 34.22 -22.77
N THR A 139 -19.50 35.09 -23.02
CA THR A 139 -20.88 34.93 -22.53
C THR A 139 -21.74 34.34 -23.66
N GLU A 140 -22.12 33.07 -23.51
CA GLU A 140 -23.19 32.35 -24.24
C GLU A 140 -22.88 31.75 -25.63
N ASP A 141 -21.80 32.12 -26.33
CA ASP A 141 -21.41 31.51 -27.61
C ASP A 141 -20.14 30.66 -27.45
N THR A 142 -20.23 29.35 -27.72
CA THR A 142 -19.10 28.40 -27.59
C THR A 142 -18.10 28.49 -28.76
N ALA A 143 -18.32 29.40 -29.71
CA ALA A 143 -17.46 29.57 -30.89
C ALA A 143 -16.03 30.06 -30.55
N ASP A 144 -15.84 30.67 -29.38
CA ASP A 144 -14.56 31.21 -28.91
C ASP A 144 -13.91 30.34 -27.82
N ASP A 145 -14.53 29.21 -27.45
CA ASP A 145 -13.99 28.30 -26.44
C ASP A 145 -12.63 27.73 -26.86
N VAL A 146 -11.68 27.72 -25.93
CA VAL A 146 -10.33 27.18 -26.17
C VAL A 146 -10.19 25.87 -25.41
N THR A 147 -9.99 24.78 -26.16
CA THR A 147 -9.70 23.46 -25.58
C THR A 147 -8.20 23.22 -25.58
N ILE A 148 -7.70 22.78 -24.43
CA ILE A 148 -6.39 22.17 -24.27
C ILE A 148 -6.57 20.69 -23.97
N GLU A 149 -5.72 19.86 -24.57
CA GLU A 149 -5.61 18.42 -24.35
C GLU A 149 -4.17 18.12 -23.97
N TRP A 150 -3.98 17.15 -23.09
CA TRP A 150 -2.66 16.71 -22.61
C TRP A 150 -2.63 15.20 -22.47
N GLU A 151 -1.44 14.64 -22.60
CA GLU A 151 -1.18 13.21 -22.53
C GLU A 151 -0.93 12.77 -21.07
N ASN A 152 -0.62 11.49 -20.87
CA ASN A 152 -0.15 11.00 -19.58
C ASN A 152 1.11 11.77 -19.13
N ASP A 153 1.29 11.89 -17.82
CA ASP A 153 2.43 12.63 -17.22
C ASP A 153 2.50 14.12 -17.63
N GLU A 154 1.36 14.73 -17.93
CA GLU A 154 1.27 16.16 -18.23
C GLU A 154 0.15 16.84 -17.42
N VAL A 155 0.27 18.16 -17.29
CA VAL A 155 -0.81 19.04 -16.80
C VAL A 155 -1.04 20.19 -17.78
N GLY A 156 -2.28 20.67 -17.88
CA GLY A 156 -2.66 21.76 -18.76
C GLY A 156 -2.65 23.12 -18.05
N VAL A 157 -1.97 24.12 -18.61
CA VAL A 157 -2.09 25.52 -18.16
C VAL A 157 -3.31 26.16 -18.81
N LYS A 158 -4.24 26.64 -17.98
CA LYS A 158 -5.51 27.19 -18.45
C LYS A 158 -5.31 28.39 -19.39
N PRO A 159 -6.00 28.46 -20.54
CA PRO A 159 -5.93 29.59 -21.46
C PRO A 159 -6.25 30.94 -20.83
N SER A 160 -7.16 30.98 -19.85
CA SER A 160 -7.53 32.18 -19.08
C SER A 160 -6.44 32.73 -18.15
N VAL A 161 -5.31 32.04 -17.97
CA VAL A 161 -4.18 32.57 -17.18
C VAL A 161 -3.62 33.83 -17.84
N THR A 162 -3.70 34.95 -17.13
CA THR A 162 -3.24 36.24 -17.64
C THR A 162 -1.84 36.59 -17.17
N ARG A 163 -1.18 37.51 -17.89
CA ARG A 163 0.10 38.09 -17.45
C ARG A 163 0.02 38.71 -16.05
N THR A 164 -1.08 39.37 -15.70
CA THR A 164 -1.25 39.98 -14.37
C THR A 164 -1.23 38.91 -13.27
N MET A 165 -1.91 37.78 -13.48
CA MET A 165 -1.93 36.68 -12.52
C MET A 165 -0.52 36.09 -12.33
N MET A 166 0.23 35.93 -13.43
CA MET A 166 1.62 35.49 -13.40
C MET A 166 2.55 36.49 -12.68
N ASP A 167 2.37 37.79 -12.93
CA ASP A 167 3.14 38.85 -12.29
C ASP A 167 2.84 38.95 -10.79
N ASP A 168 1.60 38.68 -10.37
CA ASP A 168 1.20 38.64 -8.97
C ASP A 168 1.81 37.45 -8.21
N ILE A 169 1.94 36.28 -8.85
CA ILE A 169 2.71 35.14 -8.31
C ILE A 169 4.18 35.52 -8.16
N LYS A 170 4.80 36.08 -9.22
CA LYS A 170 6.22 36.48 -9.21
C LYS A 170 6.54 37.54 -8.15
N GLN A 171 5.58 38.42 -7.86
CA GLN A 171 5.70 39.45 -6.83
C GLN A 171 5.34 38.94 -5.43
N GLY A 172 4.93 37.67 -5.27
CA GLY A 172 4.52 37.09 -4.00
C GLY A 172 3.22 37.67 -3.44
N LYS A 173 2.38 38.29 -4.28
CA LYS A 173 1.05 38.76 -3.87
C LYS A 173 0.05 37.62 -3.74
N VAL A 174 0.25 36.58 -4.55
CA VAL A 174 -0.48 35.32 -4.51
C VAL A 174 0.54 34.19 -4.38
N ALA A 175 0.20 33.14 -3.62
CA ALA A 175 1.04 31.95 -3.53
C ALA A 175 1.16 31.27 -4.91
N ALA A 176 2.30 30.63 -5.18
CA ALA A 176 2.42 29.80 -6.37
C ALA A 176 1.39 28.65 -6.31
N PRO A 177 0.79 28.25 -7.45
CA PRO A 177 -0.05 27.08 -7.50
C PRO A 177 0.82 25.81 -7.31
N GLU A 178 0.46 24.95 -6.36
CA GLU A 178 1.22 23.72 -6.06
C GLU A 178 0.31 22.49 -6.14
N LEU A 179 0.86 21.41 -6.67
CA LEU A 179 0.26 20.08 -6.75
C LEU A 179 1.29 19.07 -6.23
N THR A 180 0.97 18.45 -5.10
CA THR A 180 1.87 17.60 -4.31
C THR A 180 1.31 16.20 -4.20
N PHE A 181 2.18 15.21 -4.31
CA PHE A 181 1.83 13.79 -4.22
C PHE A 181 2.50 13.14 -3.02
N THR A 182 1.81 12.22 -2.35
CA THR A 182 2.39 11.38 -1.30
C THR A 182 1.86 9.97 -1.46
N ALA A 183 2.76 9.00 -1.59
CA ALA A 183 2.40 7.60 -1.77
C ALA A 183 2.45 6.84 -0.43
N TYR A 184 1.57 5.85 -0.30
CA TYR A 184 1.52 4.94 0.84
C TYR A 184 1.25 3.52 0.34
N SER A 185 1.67 2.53 1.12
CA SER A 185 1.35 1.14 0.85
C SER A 185 0.94 0.40 2.11
N VAL A 186 0.00 -0.54 1.95
CA VAL A 186 -0.44 -1.45 3.02
C VAL A 186 -0.67 -2.82 2.42
N GLN A 187 -0.32 -3.87 3.16
CA GLN A 187 -0.59 -5.24 2.72
C GLN A 187 -2.07 -5.45 2.40
N ARG A 188 -2.36 -6.25 1.38
CA ARG A 188 -3.74 -6.50 0.92
C ARG A 188 -4.56 -7.31 1.92
N PHE A 189 -3.95 -8.27 2.60
CA PHE A 189 -4.63 -9.27 3.42
C PHE A 189 -4.61 -8.92 4.90
N GLU A 190 -5.79 -8.96 5.54
CA GLU A 190 -5.94 -8.85 7.00
C GLU A 190 -5.65 -10.20 7.67
N THR A 191 -6.15 -11.28 7.06
CA THR A 191 -5.89 -12.66 7.48
C THR A 191 -5.69 -13.57 6.26
N ASN A 192 -5.38 -14.84 6.50
CA ASN A 192 -5.22 -15.81 5.41
C ASN A 192 -6.57 -16.03 4.68
N GLY A 193 -6.74 -15.33 3.54
CA GLY A 193 -7.92 -15.41 2.69
C GLY A 193 -8.95 -14.28 2.88
N GLU A 194 -8.65 -13.27 3.71
CA GLU A 194 -9.51 -12.09 3.89
C GLU A 194 -8.70 -10.83 3.57
N GLU A 195 -9.21 -10.04 2.62
CA GLU A 195 -8.60 -8.78 2.20
C GLU A 195 -9.18 -7.62 3.01
N PHE A 196 -8.33 -6.65 3.34
CA PHE A 196 -8.83 -5.36 3.80
C PHE A 196 -9.70 -4.73 2.73
N SER A 197 -10.74 -4.00 3.13
CA SER A 197 -11.32 -2.99 2.24
C SER A 197 -10.32 -1.85 2.01
N ALA A 198 -10.45 -1.13 0.90
CA ALA A 198 -9.60 0.02 0.61
C ALA A 198 -9.65 1.09 1.72
N ALA A 199 -10.81 1.28 2.38
CA ALA A 199 -10.97 2.22 3.47
C ALA A 199 -10.22 1.79 4.75
N GLU A 200 -10.26 0.49 5.08
CA GLU A 200 -9.52 -0.07 6.22
C GLU A 200 -8.01 -0.01 5.98
N ALA A 201 -7.57 -0.41 4.78
CA ALA A 201 -6.18 -0.30 4.38
C ALA A 201 -5.70 1.17 4.41
N TRP A 202 -6.51 2.12 3.96
CA TRP A 202 -6.18 3.55 4.04
C TRP A 202 -6.06 4.06 5.49
N ALA A 203 -6.95 3.62 6.39
CA ALA A 203 -6.86 3.98 7.80
C ALA A 203 -5.56 3.46 8.44
N LEU A 204 -5.10 2.26 8.03
CA LEU A 204 -3.81 1.71 8.46
C LEU A 204 -2.61 2.49 7.88
N ALA A 205 -2.67 2.84 6.59
CA ALA A 205 -1.63 3.59 5.90
C ALA A 205 -1.31 4.91 6.61
N GLN A 206 -2.36 5.65 7.02
CA GLN A 206 -2.24 6.93 7.72
C GLN A 206 -1.60 6.79 9.11
N ASN A 207 -1.85 5.67 9.80
CA ASN A 207 -1.29 5.44 11.14
C ASN A 207 0.19 5.07 11.10
N ASN A 208 0.63 4.38 10.03
CA ASN A 208 2.01 3.96 9.86
C ASN A 208 2.95 5.09 9.40
N ALA A 209 2.41 6.18 8.85
CA ALA A 209 3.20 7.34 8.42
C ALA A 209 3.70 8.26 9.56
N ASN A 210 3.38 7.93 10.83
CA ASN A 210 3.68 8.75 12.02
C ASN A 210 4.80 8.18 12.91
N TYR A 211 5.64 7.27 12.42
CA TYR A 211 6.78 6.70 13.16
C TYR A 211 8.13 7.12 12.59
#